data_AF-A0A7C3MPS1-F1
#
_entry.id   AF-A0A7C3MPS1-F1
#
_cell.length_a   1.000
_cell.length_b   1.000
_cell.length_c   1.000
_cell.angle_alpha   90.00
_cell.angle_beta   90.00
_cell.angle_gamma   90.00
#
_symmetry.space_group_name_H-M   'P 1'
#
loop_
_entity.id
_entity.type
_entity.pdbx_description
1 polymer ?
#
loop_
_entity_poly.entity_id
_entity_poly.type
_entity_poly.pdbx_seq_one_letter_code
_entity_poly.pdbx_strand_id
1 'polypeptide(L)'
;MLARNAERLVKGSYSFHWLNTDAGYFGRRAKPSSRGLTYTDINNVRPYGDVPEHVEWKSFAPRGALRDPYRAEMPTIEDYTVLDSCEVWADNVVTLYEEAKARQWNATRDIPWEELKPLPEDLEKATCQLCTFLTEVEFVAGDFPAKWMYRIPQDFLEVKSFLSTQIMDEARHQEVFRKRAIAGGGLMHCAPGFEWALKAILDAPTHTMGTFLLNLLGEGLVLSIFRSGEMIAKTHVDKEIFRRCMQDEARHVSYGVMQFKYYLDNTHDRETALEQLHRFADIGERVILTAFTEPALIEPVAILLGGGLDKIDNGMQGMAHLWRMFIDEYLQRCARAGFERRERCKLPLDFPWRQG
;
A
#
# COMPACT_ATOMS: atom_id res chain seq x y z
N MET A 1 10.72 14.74 -35.25
CA MET A 1 9.94 16.00 -35.17
C MET A 1 8.81 15.90 -36.21
N LEU A 2 7.56 16.18 -35.85
CA LEU A 2 6.39 16.07 -36.76
C LEU A 2 6.35 17.22 -37.77
N ALA A 3 7.34 17.29 -38.68
CA ALA A 3 7.53 18.39 -39.63
C ALA A 3 6.26 18.72 -40.44
N ARG A 4 5.48 17.70 -40.81
CA ARG A 4 4.17 17.83 -41.47
C ARG A 4 3.20 18.77 -40.76
N ASN A 5 3.21 18.79 -39.43
CA ASN A 5 2.29 19.61 -38.64
C ASN A 5 2.74 21.07 -38.64
N ALA A 6 4.05 21.31 -38.52
CA ALA A 6 4.63 22.65 -38.60
C ALA A 6 4.40 23.27 -39.99
N GLU A 7 4.63 22.51 -41.06
CA GLU A 7 4.40 22.96 -42.43
C GLU A 7 2.93 23.33 -42.69
N ARG A 8 1.98 22.55 -42.17
CA ARG A 8 0.55 22.83 -42.28
C ARG A 8 0.19 24.17 -41.67
N LEU A 9 0.71 24.46 -40.47
CA LEU A 9 0.48 25.71 -39.76
C LEU A 9 1.06 26.91 -40.51
N VAL A 10 2.30 26.82 -41.02
CA VAL A 10 2.93 27.89 -41.81
C VAL A 10 2.11 28.23 -43.07
N LYS A 11 1.55 27.21 -43.72
CA LYS A 11 0.71 27.38 -44.92
C LYS A 11 -0.72 27.86 -44.61
N GLY A 12 -1.10 28.03 -43.34
CA GLY A 12 -2.47 28.35 -42.95
C GLY A 12 -3.48 27.24 -43.26
N SER A 13 -3.01 25.99 -43.37
CA SER A 13 -3.84 24.80 -43.63
C SER A 13 -4.07 24.01 -42.35
N TYR A 14 -5.31 23.61 -42.10
CA TYR A 14 -5.69 22.90 -40.86
C TYR A 14 -6.07 21.45 -41.15
N SER A 15 -5.65 20.52 -40.28
CA SER A 15 -5.89 19.09 -40.50
C SER A 15 -7.34 18.68 -40.27
N PHE A 16 -8.00 19.21 -39.22
CA PHE A 16 -9.34 18.84 -38.74
C PHE A 16 -9.63 17.33 -38.54
N HIS A 17 -8.68 16.43 -38.81
CA HIS A 17 -8.83 14.98 -38.65
C HIS A 17 -9.33 14.53 -37.26
N TRP A 18 -9.01 15.27 -36.20
CA TRP A 18 -9.45 14.97 -34.83
C TRP A 18 -10.96 15.15 -34.61
N LEU A 19 -11.64 15.88 -35.51
CA LEU A 19 -13.11 15.96 -35.55
C LEU A 19 -13.74 14.71 -36.18
N ASN A 20 -12.96 13.89 -36.90
CA ASN A 20 -13.45 12.60 -37.37
C ASN A 20 -13.54 11.64 -36.18
N THR A 21 -14.77 11.26 -35.84
CA THR A 21 -15.06 10.37 -34.73
C THR A 21 -15.56 9.00 -35.18
N ASP A 22 -15.54 8.68 -36.48
CA ASP A 22 -16.14 7.48 -37.06
C ASP A 22 -15.55 6.19 -36.48
N ALA A 23 -14.24 6.18 -36.21
CA ALA A 23 -13.54 5.06 -35.60
C ALA A 23 -13.56 5.11 -34.05
N GLY A 24 -14.04 6.21 -33.46
CA GLY A 24 -14.05 6.44 -32.02
C GLY A 24 -15.40 6.14 -31.37
N TYR A 25 -15.53 6.50 -30.09
CA TYR A 25 -16.74 6.26 -29.29
C TYR A 25 -17.42 7.57 -28.86
N PHE A 26 -17.24 8.64 -29.64
CA PHE A 26 -17.85 9.94 -29.37
C PHE A 26 -19.38 9.83 -29.27
N GLY A 27 -19.96 10.54 -28.32
CA GLY A 27 -21.39 10.49 -28.02
C GLY A 27 -21.78 9.51 -26.92
N ARG A 28 -20.91 8.56 -26.54
CA ARG A 28 -21.09 7.77 -25.31
C ARG A 28 -20.80 8.64 -24.10
N ARG A 29 -21.70 8.66 -23.11
CA ARG A 29 -21.64 9.58 -21.96
C ARG A 29 -21.85 8.83 -20.65
N ALA A 30 -21.02 9.18 -19.67
CA ALA A 30 -21.25 8.80 -18.29
C ALA A 30 -22.37 9.66 -17.70
N LYS A 31 -23.07 9.13 -16.71
CA LYS A 31 -24.09 9.86 -15.93
C LYS A 31 -23.65 9.87 -14.47
N PRO A 32 -23.65 11.03 -13.79
CA PRO A 32 -23.38 11.07 -12.36
C PRO A 32 -24.37 10.21 -11.58
N SER A 33 -23.89 9.56 -10.52
CA SER A 33 -24.71 8.91 -9.51
C SER A 33 -25.07 9.91 -8.39
N SER A 34 -25.75 9.44 -7.34
CA SER A 34 -25.97 10.23 -6.12
C SER A 34 -24.67 10.64 -5.41
N ARG A 35 -23.54 10.02 -5.76
CA ARG A 35 -22.19 10.32 -5.24
C ARG A 35 -21.38 11.24 -6.16
N GLY A 36 -22.01 11.84 -7.18
CA GLY A 36 -21.33 12.63 -8.21
C GLY A 36 -20.87 11.75 -9.38
N LEU A 37 -19.89 12.23 -10.16
CA LEU A 37 -19.32 11.50 -11.30
C LEU A 37 -18.02 10.81 -10.86
N THR A 38 -18.12 9.53 -10.51
CA THR A 38 -17.02 8.72 -9.98
C THR A 38 -16.30 7.91 -11.05
N TYR A 39 -15.18 7.28 -10.69
CA TYR A 39 -14.52 6.29 -11.56
C TYR A 39 -15.46 5.12 -11.92
N THR A 40 -16.33 4.68 -11.01
CA THR A 40 -17.35 3.67 -11.32
C THR A 40 -18.28 4.15 -12.43
N ASP A 41 -18.72 5.41 -12.36
CA ASP A 41 -19.68 5.97 -13.32
C ASP A 41 -19.08 6.10 -14.73
N ILE A 42 -17.81 6.48 -14.84
CA ILE A 42 -17.12 6.57 -16.14
C ILE A 42 -16.72 5.19 -16.68
N ASN A 43 -16.38 4.23 -15.81
CA ASN A 43 -16.02 2.87 -16.24
C ASN A 43 -17.22 2.06 -16.73
N ASN A 44 -18.45 2.45 -16.38
CA ASN A 44 -19.65 1.86 -16.97
C ASN A 44 -19.84 2.23 -18.45
N VAL A 45 -19.09 3.21 -18.98
CA VAL A 45 -19.16 3.61 -20.39
C VAL A 45 -18.16 2.80 -21.21
N ARG A 46 -18.61 1.73 -21.83
CA ARG A 46 -17.79 0.91 -22.73
C ARG A 46 -17.32 1.71 -23.96
N PRO A 47 -16.09 1.54 -24.46
CA PRO A 47 -15.02 0.70 -23.91
C PRO A 47 -14.06 1.45 -22.96
N TYR A 48 -14.38 2.66 -22.51
CA TYR A 48 -13.49 3.45 -21.65
C TYR A 48 -13.20 2.76 -20.31
N GLY A 49 -14.13 1.93 -19.82
CA GLY A 49 -13.94 1.08 -18.64
C GLY A 49 -13.46 -0.36 -18.89
N ASP A 50 -13.11 -0.72 -20.13
CA ASP A 50 -12.64 -2.07 -20.46
C ASP A 50 -11.16 -2.22 -20.14
N VAL A 51 -10.85 -2.70 -18.93
CA VAL A 51 -9.49 -3.01 -18.49
C VAL A 51 -8.96 -4.18 -19.36
N PRO A 52 -7.85 -4.02 -20.08
CA PRO A 52 -7.29 -5.10 -20.88
C PRO A 52 -6.67 -6.18 -19.98
N GLU A 53 -6.74 -7.44 -20.41
CA GLU A 53 -6.04 -8.53 -19.73
C GLU A 53 -4.52 -8.33 -19.80
N HIS A 54 -4.01 -7.99 -21.00
CA HIS A 54 -2.62 -7.67 -21.29
C HIS A 54 -2.51 -6.35 -22.05
N VAL A 55 -1.59 -5.47 -21.65
CA VAL A 55 -1.34 -4.19 -22.33
C VAL A 55 -0.41 -4.37 -23.51
N GLU A 56 -0.98 -4.32 -24.71
CA GLU A 56 -0.22 -4.36 -25.96
C GLU A 56 0.47 -3.03 -26.32
N TRP A 57 -0.03 -1.89 -25.85
CA TRP A 57 0.39 -0.55 -26.33
C TRP A 57 1.02 0.26 -25.20
N LYS A 58 2.35 0.24 -25.13
CA LYS A 58 3.11 0.96 -24.09
C LYS A 58 3.24 2.46 -24.40
N SER A 59 2.12 3.17 -24.41
CA SER A 59 2.08 4.62 -24.68
C SER A 59 1.28 5.37 -23.62
N PHE A 60 1.22 6.70 -23.73
CA PHE A 60 0.39 7.53 -22.85
C PHE A 60 -1.08 7.61 -23.26
N ALA A 61 -1.48 6.93 -24.34
CA ALA A 61 -2.83 7.03 -24.87
C ALA A 61 -3.85 6.53 -23.83
N PRO A 62 -4.86 7.34 -23.45
CA PRO A 62 -5.89 6.90 -22.52
C PRO A 62 -6.65 5.68 -23.05
N ARG A 63 -7.14 4.85 -22.14
CA ARG A 63 -7.96 3.68 -22.47
C ARG A 63 -9.21 4.11 -23.25
N GLY A 64 -9.48 3.45 -24.38
CA GLY A 64 -10.59 3.79 -25.28
C GLY A 64 -10.37 5.01 -26.19
N ALA A 65 -9.22 5.68 -26.13
CA ALA A 65 -8.85 6.70 -27.12
C ALA A 65 -8.52 6.07 -28.49
N LEU A 66 -8.67 6.83 -29.57
CA LEU A 66 -8.26 6.41 -30.91
C LEU A 66 -6.74 6.37 -31.03
N ARG A 67 -6.16 5.19 -31.31
CA ARG A 67 -4.71 5.00 -31.36
C ARG A 67 -4.20 4.55 -32.75
N ASP A 68 -4.99 3.76 -33.49
CA ASP A 68 -4.60 3.13 -34.76
C ASP A 68 -3.97 4.06 -35.81
N PRO A 69 -4.52 5.26 -36.08
CA PRO A 69 -3.98 6.12 -37.12
C PRO A 69 -2.53 6.59 -36.88
N TYR A 70 -2.05 6.52 -35.63
CA TYR A 70 -0.73 7.01 -35.23
C TYR A 70 0.15 5.92 -34.63
N ARG A 71 -0.28 4.65 -34.64
CA ARG A 71 0.42 3.55 -33.95
C ARG A 71 1.92 3.51 -34.24
N ALA A 72 2.31 3.62 -35.51
CA ALA A 72 3.70 3.54 -35.95
C ALA A 72 4.55 4.77 -35.61
N GLU A 73 3.92 5.89 -35.21
CA GLU A 73 4.59 7.16 -34.91
C GLU A 73 4.54 7.53 -33.43
N MET A 74 3.74 6.83 -32.63
CA MET A 74 3.61 7.08 -31.20
C MET A 74 4.85 6.57 -30.45
N PRO A 75 5.30 7.29 -29.40
CA PRO A 75 6.39 6.82 -28.57
C PRO A 75 5.99 5.56 -27.80
N THR A 76 6.95 4.64 -27.68
CA THR A 76 6.87 3.46 -26.81
C THR A 76 7.65 3.72 -25.54
N ILE A 77 7.05 3.42 -24.39
CA ILE A 77 7.67 3.51 -23.07
C ILE A 77 8.14 2.12 -22.69
N GLU A 78 9.42 1.83 -22.94
CA GLU A 78 10.00 0.51 -22.68
C GLU A 78 9.96 0.12 -21.19
N ASP A 79 10.02 1.11 -20.30
CA ASP A 79 9.94 0.94 -18.84
C ASP A 79 8.54 0.53 -18.35
N TYR A 80 7.54 0.46 -19.23
CA TYR A 80 6.28 -0.20 -18.89
C TYR A 80 6.50 -1.71 -18.91
N THR A 81 6.68 -2.27 -17.71
CA THR A 81 7.03 -3.68 -17.51
C THR A 81 5.93 -4.49 -16.83
N VAL A 82 4.93 -3.85 -16.22
CA VAL A 82 3.81 -4.55 -15.56
C VAL A 82 2.59 -4.48 -16.48
N LEU A 83 2.50 -5.44 -17.39
CA LEU A 83 1.58 -5.38 -18.54
C LEU A 83 0.30 -6.19 -18.34
N ASP A 84 0.32 -7.16 -17.43
CA ASP A 84 -0.78 -8.08 -17.20
C ASP A 84 -1.64 -7.59 -16.04
N SER A 85 -2.96 -7.48 -16.27
CA SER A 85 -3.92 -7.02 -15.27
C SER A 85 -3.89 -7.89 -14.02
N CYS A 86 -3.63 -9.19 -14.16
CA CYS A 86 -3.57 -10.12 -13.03
C CYS A 86 -2.47 -9.73 -12.02
N GLU A 87 -1.42 -9.00 -12.43
CA GLU A 87 -0.33 -8.58 -11.53
C GLU A 87 -0.66 -7.33 -10.70
N VAL A 88 -1.71 -6.57 -11.02
CA VAL A 88 -1.95 -5.24 -10.43
C VAL A 88 -3.41 -4.94 -10.09
N TRP A 89 -4.35 -5.59 -10.74
CA TRP A 89 -5.76 -5.24 -10.61
C TRP A 89 -6.36 -5.82 -9.33
N ALA A 90 -7.23 -5.05 -8.69
CA ALA A 90 -8.07 -5.50 -7.59
C ALA A 90 -9.52 -5.04 -7.85
N ASP A 91 -10.50 -5.93 -7.69
CA ASP A 91 -11.90 -5.63 -8.01
C ASP A 91 -12.49 -4.45 -7.24
N ASN A 92 -11.93 -4.16 -6.06
CA ASN A 92 -12.33 -3.05 -5.21
C ASN A 92 -11.48 -1.78 -5.40
N VAL A 93 -10.50 -1.75 -6.30
CA VAL A 93 -9.52 -0.63 -6.42
C VAL A 93 -10.19 0.73 -6.62
N VAL A 94 -11.27 0.78 -7.40
CA VAL A 94 -12.05 2.00 -7.62
C VAL A 94 -12.72 2.47 -6.34
N THR A 95 -13.33 1.55 -5.59
CA THR A 95 -13.96 1.86 -4.30
C THR A 95 -12.93 2.37 -3.30
N LEU A 96 -11.77 1.73 -3.23
CA LEU A 96 -10.67 2.13 -2.35
C LEU A 96 -10.16 3.53 -2.68
N TYR A 97 -10.01 3.87 -3.97
CA TYR A 97 -9.60 5.19 -4.40
C TYR A 97 -10.63 6.28 -4.05
N GLU A 98 -11.92 6.01 -4.28
CA GLU A 98 -12.99 6.96 -3.90
C GLU A 98 -13.06 7.16 -2.38
N GLU A 99 -12.89 6.09 -1.60
CA GLU A 99 -12.81 6.16 -0.14
C GLU A 99 -11.60 6.97 0.33
N ALA A 100 -10.42 6.73 -0.26
CA ALA A 100 -9.18 7.43 0.09
C ALA A 100 -9.31 8.94 -0.13
N LYS A 101 -9.91 9.38 -1.23
CA LYS A 101 -10.18 10.81 -1.48
C LYS A 101 -11.12 11.42 -0.44
N ALA A 102 -12.15 10.68 -0.03
CA ALA A 102 -13.16 11.18 0.90
C ALA A 102 -12.67 11.26 2.35
N ARG A 103 -11.67 10.46 2.73
CA ARG A 103 -11.18 10.32 4.12
C ARG A 103 -9.81 10.96 4.37
N GLN A 104 -9.44 11.96 3.57
CA GLN A 104 -8.20 12.68 3.76
C GLN A 104 -8.15 13.40 5.11
N TRP A 105 -6.98 13.40 5.74
CA TRP A 105 -6.70 14.13 6.99
C TRP A 105 -5.35 14.84 6.91
N ASN A 106 -5.09 15.73 7.87
CA ASN A 106 -3.90 16.57 7.93
C ASN A 106 -3.14 16.36 9.24
N ALA A 107 -1.91 15.84 9.17
CA ALA A 107 -1.08 15.56 10.35
C ALA A 107 -0.67 16.80 11.16
N THR A 108 -0.87 18.02 10.63
CA THR A 108 -0.65 19.26 11.37
C THR A 108 -1.90 19.76 12.08
N ARG A 109 -3.07 19.64 11.44
CA ARG A 109 -4.30 20.31 11.89
C ARG A 109 -5.30 19.38 12.56
N ASP A 110 -5.33 18.11 12.17
CA ASP A 110 -6.34 17.16 12.64
C ASP A 110 -5.84 16.30 13.81
N ILE A 111 -4.56 16.42 14.16
CA ILE A 111 -3.98 15.85 15.38
C ILE A 111 -3.97 16.96 16.46
N PRO A 112 -4.54 16.72 17.66
CA PRO A 112 -4.64 17.73 18.71
C PRO A 112 -3.31 17.88 19.47
N TRP A 113 -2.28 18.37 18.79
CA TRP A 113 -0.91 18.46 19.32
C TRP A 113 -0.82 19.26 20.63
N GLU A 114 -1.68 20.25 20.81
CA GLU A 114 -1.80 21.05 22.04
C GLU A 114 -2.21 20.23 23.27
N GLU A 115 -2.82 19.06 23.06
CA GLU A 115 -3.19 18.15 24.14
C GLU A 115 -2.06 17.17 24.51
N LEU A 116 -0.93 17.21 23.80
CA LEU A 116 0.20 16.32 24.06
C LEU A 116 0.82 16.64 25.43
N LYS A 117 0.70 15.69 26.35
CA LYS A 117 1.28 15.78 27.70
C LYS A 117 2.54 14.94 27.79
N PRO A 118 3.57 15.39 28.52
CA PRO A 118 4.75 14.58 28.80
C PRO A 118 4.35 13.27 29.51
N LEU A 119 4.96 12.17 29.09
CA LEU A 119 4.85 10.88 29.78
C LEU A 119 6.00 10.70 30.78
N PRO A 120 5.89 9.72 31.71
CA PRO A 120 7.05 9.18 32.40
C PRO A 120 8.18 8.80 31.42
N GLU A 121 9.43 8.96 31.84
CA GLU A 121 10.60 8.91 30.95
C GLU A 121 10.70 7.59 30.15
N ASP A 122 10.41 6.46 30.79
CA ASP A 122 10.42 5.14 30.16
C ASP A 122 9.34 4.98 29.08
N LEU A 123 8.12 5.43 29.37
CA LEU A 123 7.02 5.45 28.41
C LEU A 123 7.28 6.42 27.26
N GLU A 124 7.82 7.61 27.53
CA GLU A 124 8.12 8.60 26.49
C GLU A 124 9.21 8.07 25.54
N LYS A 125 10.29 7.47 26.08
CA LYS A 125 11.33 6.82 25.27
C LYS A 125 10.77 5.67 24.44
N ALA A 126 9.88 4.84 25.02
CA ALA A 126 9.24 3.75 24.31
C ALA A 126 8.33 4.25 23.17
N THR A 127 7.56 5.32 23.39
CA THR A 127 6.77 5.98 22.34
C THR A 127 7.67 6.55 21.24
N CYS A 128 8.75 7.25 21.60
CA CYS A 128 9.70 7.82 20.64
C CYS A 128 10.38 6.72 19.80
N GLN A 129 10.75 5.60 20.43
CA GLN A 129 11.35 4.45 19.73
C GLN A 129 10.35 3.79 18.78
N LEU A 130 9.10 3.55 19.20
CA LEU A 130 8.06 3.00 18.31
C LEU A 130 7.79 3.94 17.12
N CYS A 131 7.71 5.25 17.36
CA CYS A 131 7.50 6.24 16.29
C CYS A 131 8.71 6.33 15.35
N THR A 132 9.93 6.11 15.85
CA THR A 132 11.14 6.04 15.02
C THR A 132 11.04 4.87 14.05
N PHE A 133 10.73 3.68 14.56
CA PHE A 133 10.51 2.48 13.75
C PHE A 133 9.39 2.68 12.70
N LEU A 134 8.23 3.19 13.12
CA LEU A 134 7.12 3.41 12.18
C LEU A 134 7.52 4.41 11.09
N THR A 135 8.26 5.47 11.42
CA THR A 135 8.78 6.42 10.41
C THR A 135 9.64 5.71 9.34
N GLU A 136 10.48 4.74 9.72
CA GLU A 136 11.29 3.95 8.77
C GLU A 136 10.41 3.09 7.86
N VAL A 137 9.37 2.44 8.43
CA VAL A 137 8.38 1.66 7.68
C VAL A 137 7.70 2.52 6.62
N GLU A 138 7.26 3.71 7.00
CA GLU A 138 6.50 4.58 6.09
C GLU A 138 7.32 5.10 4.91
N PHE A 139 8.65 5.23 5.04
CA PHE A 139 9.50 5.55 3.88
C PHE A 139 9.40 4.48 2.81
N VAL A 140 9.52 3.21 3.20
CA VAL A 140 9.47 2.08 2.25
C VAL A 140 8.05 1.82 1.76
N ALA A 141 7.05 1.97 2.62
CA ALA A 141 5.65 1.85 2.22
C ALA A 141 5.28 2.89 1.15
N GLY A 142 5.89 4.09 1.16
CA GLY A 142 5.71 5.10 0.12
C GLY A 142 6.60 4.88 -1.12
N ASP A 143 7.86 4.51 -0.92
CA ASP A 143 8.84 4.36 -2.00
C ASP A 143 8.57 3.14 -2.88
N PHE A 144 8.08 2.03 -2.30
CA PHE A 144 7.74 0.83 -3.06
C PHE A 144 6.66 1.08 -4.14
N PRO A 145 5.46 1.59 -3.82
CA PRO A 145 4.46 1.89 -4.83
C PRO A 145 4.96 2.98 -5.79
N ALA A 146 5.74 3.96 -5.34
CA ALA A 146 6.35 4.96 -6.23
C ALA A 146 7.29 4.32 -7.27
N LYS A 147 8.14 3.37 -6.86
CA LYS A 147 9.06 2.61 -7.72
C LYS A 147 8.33 1.85 -8.82
N TRP A 148 7.14 1.31 -8.54
CA TRP A 148 6.41 0.50 -9.50
C TRP A 148 5.35 1.29 -10.30
N MET A 149 4.75 2.33 -9.73
CA MET A 149 3.64 3.07 -10.35
C MET A 149 3.99 3.63 -11.73
N TYR A 150 5.23 4.08 -11.95
CA TYR A 150 5.63 4.59 -13.28
C TYR A 150 5.82 3.46 -14.32
N ARG A 151 6.03 2.22 -13.89
CA ARG A 151 6.18 1.02 -14.74
C ARG A 151 4.84 0.37 -15.11
N ILE A 152 3.75 0.85 -14.51
CA ILE A 152 2.39 0.42 -14.80
C ILE A 152 1.84 1.29 -15.95
N PRO A 153 1.37 0.69 -17.08
CA PRO A 153 0.74 1.41 -18.17
C PRO A 153 -0.50 2.21 -17.76
N GLN A 154 -0.83 3.24 -18.54
CA GLN A 154 -2.01 4.08 -18.29
C GLN A 154 -3.34 3.34 -18.47
N ASP A 155 -3.33 2.18 -19.14
CA ASP A 155 -4.49 1.31 -19.26
C ASP A 155 -5.00 0.79 -17.90
N PHE A 156 -4.16 0.83 -16.85
CA PHE A 156 -4.52 0.52 -15.46
C PHE A 156 -4.62 1.79 -14.58
N LEU A 157 -5.19 2.88 -15.12
CA LEU A 157 -5.23 4.19 -14.44
C LEU A 157 -5.84 4.15 -13.04
N GLU A 158 -6.79 3.26 -12.79
CA GLU A 158 -7.45 3.13 -11.48
C GLU A 158 -6.46 2.67 -10.42
N VAL A 159 -5.63 1.69 -10.76
CA VAL A 159 -4.53 1.22 -9.90
C VAL A 159 -3.57 2.36 -9.62
N LYS A 160 -3.12 3.07 -10.66
CA LYS A 160 -2.20 4.21 -10.49
C LYS A 160 -2.79 5.31 -9.60
N SER A 161 -4.09 5.56 -9.74
CA SER A 161 -4.81 6.54 -8.93
C SER A 161 -4.86 6.11 -7.47
N PHE A 162 -5.15 4.83 -7.19
CA PHE A 162 -5.12 4.28 -5.84
C PHE A 162 -3.71 4.29 -5.23
N LEU A 163 -2.69 3.83 -5.96
CA LEU A 163 -1.30 3.85 -5.49
C LEU A 163 -0.82 5.28 -5.19
N SER A 164 -1.29 6.28 -5.96
CA SER A 164 -1.01 7.69 -5.65
C SER A 164 -1.61 8.12 -4.29
N THR A 165 -2.80 7.61 -3.94
CA THR A 165 -3.39 7.89 -2.63
C THR A 165 -2.65 7.16 -1.51
N GLN A 166 -2.19 5.94 -1.75
CA GLN A 166 -1.34 5.22 -0.80
C GLN A 166 -0.06 6.02 -0.52
N ILE A 167 0.67 6.44 -1.56
CA ILE A 167 1.89 7.26 -1.41
C ILE A 167 1.62 8.53 -0.57
N MET A 168 0.47 9.18 -0.76
CA MET A 168 0.08 10.35 0.04
C MET A 168 -0.28 9.99 1.49
N ASP A 169 -0.88 8.83 1.72
CA ASP A 169 -1.13 8.30 3.07
C ASP A 169 0.21 8.09 3.79
N GLU A 170 1.18 7.41 3.18
CA GLU A 170 2.48 7.15 3.81
C GLU A 170 3.30 8.42 4.03
N ALA A 171 3.13 9.41 3.16
CA ALA A 171 3.69 10.76 3.36
C ALA A 171 3.15 11.43 4.64
N ARG A 172 1.89 11.18 5.01
CA ARG A 172 1.32 11.68 6.27
C ARG A 172 1.72 10.83 7.46
N HIS A 173 1.81 9.52 7.29
CA HIS A 173 2.20 8.62 8.36
C HIS A 173 3.65 8.88 8.78
N GLN A 174 4.57 9.03 7.82
CA GLN A 174 5.96 9.41 8.13
C GLN A 174 6.03 10.78 8.81
N GLU A 175 5.20 11.75 8.38
CA GLU A 175 5.15 13.08 8.98
C GLU A 175 4.67 13.02 10.44
N VAL A 176 3.57 12.29 10.70
CA VAL A 176 2.93 12.26 12.02
C VAL A 176 3.79 11.51 13.05
N PHE A 177 4.36 10.37 12.68
CA PHE A 177 5.22 9.59 13.58
C PHE A 177 6.53 10.33 13.86
N ARG A 178 7.14 10.95 12.85
CA ARG A 178 8.33 11.77 13.04
C ARG A 178 8.06 12.97 13.95
N LYS A 179 6.93 13.67 13.75
CA LYS A 179 6.51 14.76 14.64
C LYS A 179 6.31 14.26 16.07
N ARG A 180 5.63 13.14 16.25
CA ARG A 180 5.37 12.60 17.59
C ARG A 180 6.65 12.21 18.32
N ALA A 181 7.60 11.58 17.64
CA ALA A 181 8.91 11.26 18.21
C ALA A 181 9.66 12.53 18.65
N ILE A 182 9.74 13.53 17.77
CA ILE A 182 10.47 14.78 18.05
C ILE A 182 9.80 15.61 19.16
N ALA A 183 8.47 15.64 19.20
CA ALA A 183 7.72 16.32 20.25
C ALA A 183 7.89 15.63 21.63
N GLY A 184 8.17 14.33 21.64
CA GLY A 184 8.36 13.53 22.85
C GLY A 184 9.79 13.53 23.42
N GLY A 185 10.80 13.71 22.56
CA GLY A 185 12.19 13.67 23.01
C GLY A 185 13.22 13.40 21.93
N GLY A 186 12.80 12.94 20.75
CA GLY A 186 13.67 12.75 19.59
C GLY A 186 13.50 11.41 18.90
N LEU A 187 14.23 11.24 17.80
CA LEU A 187 14.37 9.95 17.13
C LEU A 187 15.37 9.09 17.88
N MET A 188 15.10 7.79 17.93
CA MET A 188 15.85 6.82 18.72
C MET A 188 16.65 5.88 17.80
N HIS A 189 16.68 4.58 18.07
CA HIS A 189 17.54 3.62 17.39
C HIS A 189 16.89 3.06 16.12
N CYS A 190 17.62 3.10 15.01
CA CYS A 190 17.38 2.21 13.87
C CYS A 190 18.04 0.85 14.16
N ALA A 191 17.49 -0.23 13.63
CA ALA A 191 17.97 -1.56 13.94
C ALA A 191 18.06 -2.49 12.72
N PRO A 192 19.08 -3.36 12.63
CA PRO A 192 19.31 -4.19 11.44
C PRO A 192 18.11 -5.06 11.06
N GLY A 193 17.37 -5.60 12.04
CA GLY A 193 16.22 -6.45 11.76
C GLY A 193 15.14 -5.74 10.93
N PHE A 194 14.92 -4.44 11.16
CA PHE A 194 13.98 -3.62 10.39
C PHE A 194 14.55 -3.31 9.02
N GLU A 195 15.79 -2.83 8.97
CA GLU A 195 16.46 -2.44 7.73
C GLU A 195 16.51 -3.58 6.71
N TRP A 196 16.78 -4.82 7.15
CA TRP A 196 16.73 -5.99 6.27
C TRP A 196 15.32 -6.28 5.75
N ALA A 197 14.29 -6.05 6.57
CA ALA A 197 12.90 -6.26 6.16
C ALA A 197 12.43 -5.23 5.14
N LEU A 198 12.71 -3.96 5.42
CA LEU A 198 12.42 -2.83 4.54
C LEU A 198 13.16 -2.96 3.21
N LYS A 199 14.44 -3.35 3.26
CA LYS A 199 15.23 -3.64 2.06
C LYS A 199 14.64 -4.80 1.24
N ALA A 200 14.15 -5.86 1.88
CA ALA A 200 13.55 -6.99 1.16
C ALA A 200 12.29 -6.60 0.37
N ILE A 201 11.50 -5.66 0.88
CA ILE A 201 10.35 -5.08 0.16
C ILE A 201 10.83 -4.27 -1.05
N LEU A 202 11.75 -3.30 -0.82
CA LEU A 202 12.23 -2.44 -1.90
C LEU A 202 12.98 -3.21 -3.00
N ASP A 203 13.76 -4.22 -2.64
CA ASP A 203 14.55 -5.01 -3.59
C ASP A 203 13.80 -6.20 -4.18
N ALA A 204 12.50 -6.33 -3.89
CA ALA A 204 11.68 -7.35 -4.51
C ALA A 204 11.85 -7.31 -6.06
N PRO A 205 12.18 -8.44 -6.70
CA PRO A 205 12.52 -8.49 -8.11
C PRO A 205 11.32 -8.25 -9.03
N THR A 206 10.10 -8.46 -8.52
CA THR A 206 8.85 -8.29 -9.26
C THR A 206 7.86 -7.46 -8.44
N HIS A 207 6.94 -6.79 -9.14
CA HIS A 207 5.83 -6.06 -8.52
C HIS A 207 5.01 -6.98 -7.61
N THR A 208 4.67 -8.16 -8.10
CA THR A 208 3.86 -9.16 -7.38
C THR A 208 4.54 -9.62 -6.09
N MET A 209 5.84 -9.91 -6.09
CA MET A 209 6.55 -10.28 -4.86
C MET A 209 6.57 -9.11 -3.87
N GLY A 210 6.86 -7.91 -4.33
CA GLY A 210 6.93 -6.75 -3.45
C GLY A 210 5.57 -6.37 -2.86
N THR A 211 4.49 -6.46 -3.64
CA THR A 211 3.11 -6.25 -3.18
C THR A 211 2.71 -7.30 -2.12
N PHE A 212 3.23 -8.53 -2.25
CA PHE A 212 3.00 -9.57 -1.24
C PHE A 212 3.67 -9.19 0.08
N LEU A 213 4.94 -8.81 0.02
CA LEU A 213 5.73 -8.45 1.19
C LEU A 213 5.22 -7.17 1.85
N LEU A 214 4.85 -6.16 1.07
CA LEU A 214 4.30 -4.90 1.56
C LEU A 214 2.84 -5.03 1.97
N ASN A 215 1.91 -5.11 1.01
CA ASN A 215 0.49 -4.89 1.28
C ASN A 215 -0.19 -6.06 2.00
N LEU A 216 0.19 -7.31 1.70
CA LEU A 216 -0.45 -8.47 2.33
C LEU A 216 0.18 -8.78 3.69
N LEU A 217 1.52 -8.76 3.77
CA LEU A 217 2.27 -9.16 4.96
C LEU A 217 2.64 -7.97 5.86
N GLY A 218 3.41 -7.00 5.35
CA GLY A 218 3.97 -5.87 6.11
C GLY A 218 2.92 -4.89 6.64
N GLU A 219 2.19 -4.21 5.77
CA GLU A 219 1.04 -3.34 6.12
C GLU A 219 -0.01 -4.13 6.90
N GLY A 220 -0.16 -5.41 6.54
CA GLY A 220 -1.02 -6.31 7.29
C GLY A 220 -0.64 -6.41 8.77
N LEU A 221 0.64 -6.41 9.09
CA LEU A 221 1.17 -6.39 10.44
C LEU A 221 1.05 -4.99 11.08
N VAL A 222 1.37 -3.94 10.33
CA VAL A 222 1.23 -2.54 10.78
C VAL A 222 -0.22 -2.24 11.16
N LEU A 223 -1.18 -2.70 10.37
CA LEU A 223 -2.60 -2.60 10.65
C LEU A 223 -2.98 -3.28 11.99
N SER A 224 -2.40 -4.43 12.31
CA SER A 224 -2.61 -5.09 13.61
C SER A 224 -2.06 -4.24 14.77
N ILE A 225 -0.91 -3.58 14.59
CA ILE A 225 -0.35 -2.62 15.55
C ILE A 225 -1.30 -1.43 15.72
N PHE A 226 -1.76 -0.82 14.62
CA PHE A 226 -2.64 0.35 14.67
C PHE A 226 -4.01 0.05 15.28
N ARG A 227 -4.58 -1.13 15.00
CA ARG A 227 -5.79 -1.62 15.67
C ARG A 227 -5.60 -1.79 17.18
N SER A 228 -4.39 -2.12 17.60
CA SER A 228 -3.99 -2.21 19.01
C SER A 228 -3.59 -0.86 19.61
N GLY A 229 -3.66 0.22 18.83
CA GLY A 229 -3.29 1.57 19.22
C GLY A 229 -3.99 2.04 20.48
N GLU A 230 -5.24 1.64 20.74
CA GLU A 230 -5.95 1.97 21.99
C GLU A 230 -5.25 1.46 23.26
N MET A 231 -4.61 0.29 23.17
CA MET A 231 -3.87 -0.35 24.26
C MET A 231 -2.44 0.18 24.36
N ILE A 232 -1.81 0.42 23.20
CA ILE A 232 -0.42 0.90 23.11
C ILE A 232 -0.31 2.37 23.51
N ALA A 233 -1.16 3.23 22.96
CA ALA A 233 -1.13 4.68 23.15
C ALA A 233 -1.33 5.10 24.61
N LYS A 234 -0.58 6.13 25.03
CA LYS A 234 -0.62 6.68 26.40
C LYS A 234 -1.23 8.05 26.50
N THR A 235 -1.45 8.72 25.38
CA THR A 235 -2.11 10.02 25.30
C THR A 235 -3.30 9.99 24.35
N HIS A 236 -4.18 10.99 24.45
CA HIS A 236 -5.26 11.17 23.48
C HIS A 236 -4.70 11.43 22.07
N VAL A 237 -3.61 12.21 21.98
CA VAL A 237 -2.89 12.49 20.73
C VAL A 237 -2.43 11.21 20.05
N ASP A 238 -1.77 10.32 20.78
CA ASP A 238 -1.29 9.04 20.24
C ASP A 238 -2.45 8.18 19.72
N LYS A 239 -3.56 8.12 20.45
CA LYS A 239 -4.76 7.39 20.02
C LYS A 239 -5.31 7.94 18.70
N GLU A 240 -5.33 9.26 18.56
CA GLU A 240 -5.83 9.90 17.34
C GLU A 240 -4.92 9.63 16.14
N ILE A 241 -3.60 9.63 16.35
CA ILE A 241 -2.63 9.20 15.33
C ILE A 241 -2.94 7.78 14.87
N PHE A 242 -2.99 6.81 15.80
CA PHE A 242 -3.24 5.41 15.44
C PHE A 242 -4.58 5.19 14.74
N ARG A 243 -5.66 5.85 15.17
CA ARG A 243 -6.98 5.71 14.54
C ARG A 243 -6.99 6.19 13.10
N ARG A 244 -6.28 7.27 12.79
CA ARG A 244 -6.21 7.83 11.43
C ARG A 244 -5.37 6.95 10.52
N CYS A 245 -4.17 6.55 10.96
CA CYS A 245 -3.33 5.64 10.18
C CYS A 245 -4.03 4.29 9.97
N MET A 246 -4.74 3.74 10.97
CA MET A 246 -5.51 2.50 10.83
C MET A 246 -6.54 2.55 9.68
N GLN A 247 -7.19 3.69 9.47
CA GLN A 247 -8.18 3.83 8.39
C GLN A 247 -7.53 3.81 7.01
N ASP A 248 -6.30 4.29 6.91
CA ASP A 248 -5.52 4.30 5.68
C ASP A 248 -4.97 2.91 5.38
N GLU A 249 -4.30 2.29 6.34
CA GLU A 249 -3.76 0.92 6.24
C GLU A 249 -4.83 -0.12 5.89
N ALA A 250 -6.04 0.03 6.42
CA ALA A 250 -7.14 -0.87 6.08
C ALA A 250 -7.42 -0.90 4.57
N ARG A 251 -7.24 0.23 3.87
CA ARG A 251 -7.40 0.31 2.40
C ARG A 251 -6.23 -0.35 1.67
N HIS A 252 -4.99 -0.11 2.11
CA HIS A 252 -3.80 -0.66 1.48
C HIS A 252 -3.75 -2.20 1.62
N VAL A 253 -4.03 -2.72 2.81
CA VAL A 253 -4.19 -4.16 3.07
C VAL A 253 -5.35 -4.74 2.25
N SER A 254 -6.47 -4.02 2.14
CA SER A 254 -7.60 -4.49 1.34
C SER A 254 -7.29 -4.53 -0.16
N TYR A 255 -6.42 -3.65 -0.65
CA TYR A 255 -5.91 -3.71 -2.03
C TYR A 255 -5.05 -4.96 -2.22
N GLY A 256 -4.05 -5.19 -1.36
CA GLY A 256 -3.18 -6.36 -1.46
C GLY A 256 -3.95 -7.69 -1.46
N VAL A 257 -4.89 -7.87 -0.51
CA VAL A 257 -5.70 -9.10 -0.43
C VAL A 257 -6.53 -9.32 -1.70
N MET A 258 -7.18 -8.28 -2.21
CA MET A 258 -8.04 -8.40 -3.38
C MET A 258 -7.25 -8.49 -4.69
N GLN A 259 -6.06 -7.88 -4.75
CA GLN A 259 -5.14 -8.03 -5.88
C GLN A 259 -4.62 -9.46 -5.97
N PHE A 260 -4.25 -10.11 -4.85
CA PHE A 260 -3.84 -11.53 -4.90
C PHE A 260 -4.98 -12.49 -5.20
N LYS A 261 -6.20 -12.18 -4.73
CA LYS A 261 -7.38 -12.92 -5.16
C LYS A 261 -7.55 -12.84 -6.68
N TYR A 262 -7.50 -11.62 -7.24
CA TYR A 262 -7.60 -11.41 -8.68
C TYR A 262 -6.46 -12.10 -9.44
N TYR A 263 -5.22 -12.02 -8.93
CA TYR A 263 -4.05 -12.69 -9.50
C TYR A 263 -4.25 -14.20 -9.64
N LEU A 264 -4.68 -14.87 -8.56
CA LEU A 264 -4.92 -16.31 -8.58
C LEU A 264 -6.13 -16.72 -9.43
N ASP A 265 -7.15 -15.87 -9.52
CA ASP A 265 -8.38 -16.16 -10.26
C ASP A 265 -8.24 -15.91 -11.76
N ASN A 266 -7.27 -15.08 -12.19
CA ASN A 266 -7.10 -14.66 -13.59
C ASN A 266 -5.74 -15.01 -14.21
N THR A 267 -4.84 -15.66 -13.47
CA THR A 267 -3.61 -16.22 -14.05
C THR A 267 -3.90 -17.45 -14.91
N HIS A 268 -3.09 -17.66 -15.95
CA HIS A 268 -3.21 -18.82 -16.83
C HIS A 268 -2.81 -20.14 -16.14
N ASP A 269 -1.83 -20.08 -15.23
CA ASP A 269 -1.34 -21.24 -14.48
C ASP A 269 -1.46 -20.95 -12.97
N ARG A 270 -2.62 -21.32 -12.43
CA ARG A 270 -2.96 -21.11 -11.02
C ARG A 270 -2.05 -21.89 -10.08
N GLU A 271 -1.64 -23.11 -10.43
CA GLU A 271 -0.80 -23.94 -9.56
C GLU A 271 0.60 -23.32 -9.41
N THR A 272 1.19 -22.88 -10.52
CA THR A 272 2.48 -22.17 -10.48
C THR A 272 2.37 -20.86 -9.72
N ALA A 273 1.32 -20.06 -9.95
CA ALA A 273 1.10 -18.82 -9.23
C ALA A 273 0.93 -19.04 -7.71
N LEU A 274 0.18 -20.07 -7.31
CA LEU A 274 0.00 -20.44 -5.91
C LEU A 274 1.33 -20.83 -5.25
N GLU A 275 2.14 -21.64 -5.93
CA GLU A 275 3.47 -22.01 -5.42
C GLU A 275 4.42 -20.80 -5.36
N GLN A 276 4.32 -19.84 -6.29
CA GLN A 276 5.04 -18.57 -6.19
C GLN A 276 4.65 -17.78 -4.93
N LEU A 277 3.36 -17.65 -4.63
CA LEU A 277 2.91 -16.99 -3.40
C LEU A 277 3.43 -17.71 -2.14
N HIS A 278 3.51 -19.05 -2.15
CA HIS A 278 4.12 -19.79 -1.04
C HIS A 278 5.61 -19.49 -0.88
N ARG A 279 6.33 -19.28 -1.98
CA ARG A 279 7.75 -18.88 -1.93
C ARG A 279 7.91 -17.45 -1.43
N PHE A 280 7.01 -16.53 -1.81
CA PHE A 280 7.01 -15.17 -1.28
C PHE A 280 6.73 -15.19 0.23
N ALA A 281 5.75 -15.97 0.68
CA ALA A 281 5.46 -16.21 2.09
C ALA A 281 6.66 -16.78 2.84
N ASP A 282 7.34 -17.79 2.28
CA ASP A 282 8.53 -18.39 2.89
C ASP A 282 9.64 -17.36 3.16
N ILE A 283 9.80 -16.37 2.28
CA ILE A 283 10.77 -15.28 2.41
C ILE A 283 10.26 -14.25 3.43
N GLY A 284 9.03 -13.76 3.23
CA GLY A 284 8.42 -12.73 4.07
C GLY A 284 8.32 -13.15 5.53
N GLU A 285 7.95 -14.39 5.81
CA GLU A 285 7.85 -14.91 7.18
C GLU A 285 9.20 -14.93 7.90
N ARG A 286 10.30 -15.24 7.20
CA ARG A 286 11.65 -15.16 7.76
C ARG A 286 12.05 -13.72 8.07
N VAL A 287 11.72 -12.82 7.16
CA VAL A 287 11.98 -11.39 7.31
C VAL A 287 11.22 -10.81 8.50
N ILE A 288 9.92 -11.11 8.62
CA ILE A 288 9.09 -10.70 9.75
C ILE A 288 9.61 -11.28 11.06
N LEU A 289 9.99 -12.56 11.08
CA LEU A 289 10.55 -13.16 12.28
C LEU A 289 11.80 -12.40 12.74
N THR A 290 12.71 -12.05 11.83
CA THR A 290 13.90 -11.24 12.15
C THR A 290 13.50 -9.89 12.77
N ALA A 291 12.58 -9.14 12.16
CA ALA A 291 12.10 -7.87 12.71
C ALA A 291 11.48 -8.02 14.11
N PHE A 292 10.71 -9.09 14.35
CA PHE A 292 10.04 -9.37 15.62
C PHE A 292 10.92 -10.08 16.67
N THR A 293 12.20 -10.22 16.37
CA THR A 293 13.23 -10.60 17.34
C THR A 293 14.04 -9.39 17.82
N GLU A 294 13.84 -8.22 17.20
CA GLU A 294 14.63 -7.02 17.46
C GLU A 294 14.16 -6.32 18.76
N PRO A 295 15.04 -6.15 19.76
CA PRO A 295 14.71 -5.48 21.02
C PRO A 295 14.13 -4.07 20.80
N ALA A 296 14.63 -3.34 19.80
CA ALA A 296 14.20 -1.98 19.46
C ALA A 296 12.74 -1.87 18.96
N LEU A 297 12.04 -2.99 18.76
CA LEU A 297 10.59 -3.04 18.49
C LEU A 297 9.86 -3.72 19.64
N ILE A 298 10.33 -4.90 20.07
CA ILE A 298 9.60 -5.71 21.04
C ILE A 298 9.54 -5.03 22.42
N GLU A 299 10.66 -4.51 22.92
CA GLU A 299 10.73 -3.94 24.27
C GLU A 299 9.95 -2.62 24.39
N PRO A 300 10.04 -1.64 23.46
CA PRO A 300 9.22 -0.44 23.50
C PRO A 300 7.73 -0.74 23.49
N VAL A 301 7.27 -1.65 22.63
CA VAL A 301 5.86 -2.02 22.58
C VAL A 301 5.45 -2.74 23.88
N ALA A 302 6.30 -3.60 24.44
CA ALA A 302 6.05 -4.24 25.73
C ALA A 302 5.96 -3.21 26.87
N ILE A 303 6.90 -2.26 26.97
CA ILE A 303 6.87 -1.17 27.96
C ILE A 303 5.57 -0.37 27.86
N LEU A 304 5.16 -0.03 26.63
CA LEU A 304 3.89 0.64 26.39
C LEU A 304 2.73 -0.24 26.85
N LEU A 305 2.61 -1.49 26.41
CA LEU A 305 1.51 -2.37 26.82
C LEU A 305 1.44 -2.61 28.34
N GLY A 306 2.60 -2.74 29.00
CA GLY A 306 2.70 -2.92 30.46
C GLY A 306 2.42 -1.65 31.26
N GLY A 307 2.53 -0.47 30.62
CA GLY A 307 2.36 0.82 31.27
C GLY A 307 3.56 1.24 32.12
N GLY A 308 4.76 0.83 31.72
CA GLY A 308 6.03 1.15 32.38
C GLY A 308 7.06 0.03 32.26
N LEU A 309 8.33 0.38 32.38
CA LEU A 309 9.46 -0.57 32.37
C LEU A 309 9.40 -1.53 33.57
N ASP A 310 8.95 -1.05 34.72
CA ASP A 310 8.73 -1.85 35.92
C ASP A 310 7.67 -2.95 35.75
N LYS A 311 6.85 -2.86 34.69
CA LYS A 311 5.76 -3.79 34.35
C LYS A 311 5.99 -4.50 33.03
N ILE A 312 7.23 -4.57 32.55
CA ILE A 312 7.55 -5.17 31.25
C ILE A 312 7.06 -6.62 31.13
N ASP A 313 7.03 -7.40 32.21
CA ASP A 313 6.50 -8.77 32.20
C ASP A 313 5.01 -8.82 31.78
N ASN A 314 4.19 -7.89 32.30
CA ASN A 314 2.80 -7.72 31.86
C ASN A 314 2.74 -7.26 30.40
N GLY A 315 3.66 -6.37 30.01
CA GLY A 315 3.85 -5.92 28.64
C GLY A 315 4.15 -7.07 27.66
N MET A 316 4.99 -8.00 28.05
CA MET A 316 5.37 -9.18 27.26
C MET A 316 4.21 -10.16 27.11
N GLN A 317 3.31 -10.25 28.10
CA GLN A 317 2.04 -10.97 27.92
C GLN A 317 1.15 -10.29 26.86
N GLY A 318 1.11 -8.96 26.86
CA GLY A 318 0.46 -8.17 25.81
C GLY A 318 1.08 -8.42 24.43
N MET A 319 2.41 -8.44 24.32
CA MET A 319 3.11 -8.79 23.08
C MET A 319 2.76 -10.20 22.59
N ALA A 320 2.64 -11.17 23.50
CA ALA A 320 2.21 -12.51 23.15
C ALA A 320 0.77 -12.58 22.62
N HIS A 321 -0.09 -11.66 23.04
CA HIS A 321 -1.44 -11.50 22.48
C HIS A 321 -1.39 -10.85 21.09
N LEU A 322 -0.64 -9.75 20.94
CA LEU A 322 -0.46 -9.07 19.65
C LEU A 322 0.10 -10.01 18.58
N TRP A 323 1.09 -10.83 18.95
CA TRP A 323 1.67 -11.82 18.05
C TRP A 323 0.64 -12.82 17.52
N ARG A 324 -0.17 -13.42 18.42
CA ARG A 324 -1.22 -14.36 18.04
C ARG A 324 -2.25 -13.72 17.11
N MET A 325 -2.67 -12.50 17.45
CA MET A 325 -3.58 -11.73 16.60
C MET A 325 -2.97 -11.48 15.21
N PHE A 326 -1.70 -11.05 15.13
CA PHE A 326 -1.01 -10.86 13.86
C PHE A 326 -0.99 -12.13 13.01
N ILE A 327 -0.61 -13.28 13.59
CA ILE A 327 -0.54 -14.55 12.88
C ILE A 327 -1.92 -14.97 12.37
N ASP A 328 -2.95 -14.89 13.21
CA ASP A 328 -4.30 -15.27 12.80
C ASP A 328 -4.83 -14.36 11.69
N GLU A 329 -4.59 -13.05 11.77
CA GLU A 329 -4.99 -12.09 10.75
C GLU A 329 -4.22 -12.30 9.44
N TYR A 330 -2.91 -12.57 9.50
CA TYR A 330 -2.11 -12.93 8.33
C TYR A 330 -2.65 -14.19 7.63
N LEU A 331 -2.93 -15.24 8.39
CA LEU A 331 -3.49 -16.48 7.84
C LEU A 331 -4.89 -16.26 7.24
N GLN A 332 -5.73 -15.43 7.87
CA GLN A 332 -7.03 -15.05 7.31
C GLN A 332 -6.90 -14.23 6.01
N ARG A 333 -5.94 -13.30 5.92
CA ARG A 333 -5.66 -12.55 4.69
C ARG A 333 -5.23 -13.47 3.56
N CYS A 334 -4.31 -14.39 3.84
CA CYS A 334 -3.89 -15.44 2.92
C CYS A 334 -5.08 -16.26 2.41
N ALA A 335 -5.92 -16.80 3.30
CA ALA A 335 -7.11 -17.56 2.92
C ALA A 335 -8.09 -16.74 2.06
N ARG A 336 -8.34 -15.48 2.43
CA ARG A 336 -9.20 -14.55 1.65
C ARG A 336 -8.64 -14.23 0.26
N ALA A 337 -7.32 -14.21 0.11
CA ALA A 337 -6.66 -14.09 -1.18
C ALA A 337 -6.75 -15.37 -2.02
N GLY A 338 -7.28 -16.49 -1.48
CA GLY A 338 -7.35 -17.78 -2.17
C GLY A 338 -6.10 -18.64 -1.99
N PHE A 339 -5.31 -18.35 -0.96
CA PHE A 339 -4.00 -18.93 -0.68
C PHE A 339 -3.95 -19.50 0.76
N GLU A 340 -4.16 -20.81 0.93
CA GLU A 340 -4.17 -21.43 2.25
C GLU A 340 -2.75 -21.59 2.81
N ARG A 341 -2.40 -20.77 3.80
CA ARG A 341 -1.03 -20.72 4.32
C ARG A 341 -0.79 -21.52 5.61
N ARG A 342 -1.83 -21.88 6.35
CA ARG A 342 -1.72 -22.38 7.74
C ARG A 342 -0.77 -23.58 7.88
N GLU A 343 -0.87 -24.57 6.99
CA GLU A 343 -0.06 -25.80 7.05
C GLU A 343 1.41 -25.60 6.67
N ARG A 344 1.74 -24.51 5.96
CA ARG A 344 3.10 -24.19 5.50
C ARG A 344 3.71 -22.98 6.23
N CYS A 345 2.98 -22.36 7.15
CA CYS A 345 3.42 -21.18 7.88
C CYS A 345 4.70 -21.48 8.68
N LYS A 346 5.74 -20.67 8.46
CA LYS A 346 7.03 -20.77 9.15
C LYS A 346 7.11 -19.86 10.38
N LEU A 347 6.16 -18.96 10.55
CA LEU A 347 6.05 -18.15 11.75
C LEU A 347 5.56 -19.03 12.91
N PRO A 348 6.18 -18.95 14.10
CA PRO A 348 5.65 -19.56 15.30
C PRO A 348 4.20 -19.14 15.55
N LEU A 349 3.29 -20.10 15.70
CA LEU A 349 1.89 -19.78 16.00
C LEU A 349 1.72 -19.22 17.42
N ASP A 350 2.54 -19.71 18.34
CA ASP A 350 2.68 -19.16 19.68
C ASP A 350 3.82 -18.16 19.75
N PHE A 351 3.72 -17.22 20.68
CA PHE A 351 4.77 -16.24 20.91
C PHE A 351 6.06 -16.96 21.36
N PRO A 352 7.19 -16.78 20.63
CA PRO A 352 8.37 -17.61 20.83
C PRO A 352 9.14 -17.31 22.12
N TRP A 353 8.89 -16.16 22.77
CA TRP A 353 9.64 -15.67 23.92
C TRP A 353 8.96 -15.96 25.27
N ARG A 354 8.54 -17.21 25.49
CA ARG A 354 8.04 -17.59 26.82
C ARG A 354 9.16 -17.42 27.84
N GLN A 355 8.88 -16.62 28.87
CA GLN A 355 9.67 -16.56 30.09
C GLN A 355 9.79 -17.99 30.64
N GLY A 356 11.02 -18.49 30.67
CA GLY A 356 11.39 -19.66 31.47
C GLY A 356 11.58 -19.26 32.92
#